data_AF-A0A942P5G6-F1
#
_entry.id   AF-A0A942P5G6-F1
#
_cell.length_a   1.000
_cell.length_b   1.000
_cell.length_c   1.000
_cell.angle_alpha   90.00
_cell.angle_beta   90.00
_cell.angle_gamma   90.00
#
_symmetry.space_group_name_H-M   'P 1'
#
loop_
_entity.id
_entity.type
_entity.pdbx_description
1 polymer ?
#
loop_
_entity_poly.entity_id
_entity_poly.type
_entity_poly.pdbx_seq_one_letter_code
_entity_poly.pdbx_strand_id
1 'polypeptide(L)'
;MPKYLDFQKIKESVSIEDAAKRLNLKLKQSGNQLRGECPSCKSGNERVLAITPSKNVFFCHAGDFGGDCIALVAHVLDFSMRDAAEWLTEPDMKPEVQKPKQEAKTEKAVQFDPEKFAARLVYVEEMQTLGISEDDAKLLGHGYHPQRKAIYLCSRNPDGSIAGFIKVRDVNAIEAPPRWILPSNVVPLVRRA
;
A
#
# COMPACT_ATOMS: atom_id res chain seq x y z
N MET A 1 25.31 -13.68 -8.54
CA MET A 1 24.50 -14.92 -8.59
C MET A 1 23.30 -14.74 -7.67
N PRO A 2 22.05 -15.07 -8.06
CA PRO A 2 20.91 -14.92 -7.18
C PRO A 2 21.05 -15.91 -6.01
N LYS A 3 21.33 -15.38 -4.81
CA LYS A 3 21.35 -16.15 -3.55
C LYS A 3 19.92 -16.61 -3.28
N TYR A 4 19.70 -17.92 -3.25
CA TYR A 4 18.42 -18.51 -2.91
C TYR A 4 18.25 -18.45 -1.39
N LEU A 5 17.18 -17.80 -0.93
CA LEU A 5 16.87 -17.67 0.49
C LEU A 5 15.68 -18.56 0.82
N ASP A 6 15.89 -19.48 1.75
CA ASP A 6 14.83 -20.33 2.28
C ASP A 6 14.22 -19.66 3.50
N PHE A 7 13.11 -18.94 3.28
CA PHE A 7 12.42 -18.18 4.31
C PHE A 7 11.93 -19.05 5.47
N GLN A 8 11.63 -20.33 5.23
CA GLN A 8 11.13 -21.21 6.29
C GLN A 8 12.26 -21.60 7.24
N LYS A 9 13.42 -21.98 6.69
CA LYS A 9 14.61 -22.26 7.49
C LYS A 9 15.06 -21.05 8.31
N ILE A 10 14.98 -19.85 7.73
CA ILE A 10 15.35 -18.62 8.44
C ILE A 10 14.44 -18.40 9.65
N LYS A 11 13.12 -18.55 9.48
CA LYS A 11 12.13 -18.41 10.58
C LYS A 11 12.31 -19.45 11.69
N GLU A 12 12.72 -20.66 11.35
CA GLU A 12 12.98 -21.73 12.32
C GLU A 12 14.31 -21.54 13.05
N SER A 13 15.30 -20.97 12.37
CA SER A 13 16.65 -20.77 12.92
C SER A 13 16.81 -19.50 13.78
N VAL A 14 15.98 -18.48 13.56
CA VAL A 14 16.10 -17.18 14.24
C VAL A 14 14.91 -16.93 15.15
N SER A 15 15.19 -16.68 16.43
CA SER A 15 14.17 -16.22 17.37
C SER A 15 13.85 -14.73 17.15
N ILE A 16 12.61 -14.35 17.42
CA ILE A 16 12.15 -12.96 17.32
C ILE A 16 12.82 -12.08 18.39
N GLU A 17 13.25 -12.68 19.50
CA GLU A 17 14.04 -12.00 20.53
C GLU A 17 15.42 -11.64 20.01
N ASP A 18 16.07 -12.53 19.26
CA ASP A 18 17.37 -12.24 18.66
C ASP A 18 17.24 -11.20 17.55
N ALA A 19 16.18 -11.26 16.73
CA ALA A 19 15.89 -10.22 15.77
C ALA A 19 15.69 -8.86 16.45
N ALA A 20 14.91 -8.80 17.54
CA ALA A 20 14.67 -7.58 18.29
C ALA A 20 15.95 -7.01 18.95
N LYS A 21 16.83 -7.89 19.48
CA LYS A 21 18.13 -7.51 20.01
C LYS A 21 19.05 -6.94 18.93
N ARG A 22 19.11 -7.57 17.75
CA ARG A 22 19.91 -7.09 16.62
C ARG A 22 19.42 -5.74 16.10
N LEU A 23 18.10 -5.50 16.13
CA LEU A 23 17.49 -4.22 15.83
C LEU A 23 17.67 -3.16 16.94
N ASN A 24 18.30 -3.52 18.06
CA ASN A 24 18.54 -2.67 19.22
C ASN A 24 17.24 -2.03 19.76
N LEU A 25 16.15 -2.80 19.79
CA LEU A 25 14.85 -2.34 20.27
C LEU A 25 14.83 -2.24 21.79
N LYS A 26 14.33 -1.12 22.31
CA LYS A 26 14.11 -0.92 23.75
C LYS A 26 12.79 -1.56 24.16
N LEU A 27 12.87 -2.80 24.65
CA LEU A 27 11.70 -3.57 25.08
C LEU A 27 11.68 -3.76 26.60
N LYS A 28 10.50 -3.63 27.20
CA LYS A 28 10.19 -3.94 28.60
C LYS A 28 9.31 -5.18 28.67
N GLN A 29 9.56 -6.06 29.63
CA GLN A 29 8.75 -7.25 29.80
C GLN A 29 7.40 -6.91 30.44
N SER A 30 6.32 -7.43 29.86
CA SER A 30 4.95 -7.24 30.32
C SER A 30 4.19 -8.56 30.21
N GLY A 31 4.19 -9.32 31.32
CA GLY A 31 3.66 -10.68 31.35
C GLY A 31 4.41 -11.61 30.39
N ASN A 32 3.68 -12.26 29.49
CA ASN A 32 4.23 -13.19 28.48
C ASN A 32 4.67 -12.49 27.19
N GLN A 33 4.73 -11.15 27.17
CA GLN A 33 5.08 -10.35 26.00
C GLN A 33 6.17 -9.35 26.33
N LEU A 34 6.94 -8.97 25.33
CA LEU A 34 7.86 -7.85 25.36
C LEU A 34 7.18 -6.66 24.70
N ARG A 35 7.11 -5.52 25.39
CA ARG A 35 6.48 -4.29 24.86
C ARG A 35 7.47 -3.16 24.75
N GLY A 36 7.35 -2.36 23.71
CA GLY A 36 8.18 -1.18 23.52
C GLY A 36 7.63 -0.21 22.52
N GLU A 37 8.43 0.80 22.22
CA GLU A 37 8.16 1.77 21.17
C GLU A 37 8.49 1.17 19.81
N CYS A 38 7.67 1.46 18.79
CA CYS A 38 8.03 1.14 17.42
C CYS A 38 8.87 2.28 16.82
N PRO A 39 10.11 2.02 16.39
CA PRO A 39 10.97 3.05 15.80
C PRO A 39 10.47 3.54 14.43
N SER A 40 9.76 2.69 13.69
CA SER A 40 9.22 3.02 12.36
C SER A 40 7.98 3.92 12.46
N CYS A 41 7.00 3.55 13.31
CA CYS A 41 5.73 4.27 13.40
C CYS A 41 5.77 5.56 14.24
N LYS A 42 6.87 5.83 14.97
CA LYS A 42 7.10 7.07 15.77
C LYS A 42 5.92 7.51 16.64
N SER A 43 5.15 6.57 17.16
CA SER A 43 3.94 6.84 17.93
C SER A 43 4.20 7.28 19.38
N GLY A 44 5.48 7.32 19.81
CA GLY A 44 5.91 7.85 21.12
C GLY A 44 5.34 7.14 22.35
N ASN A 45 4.82 5.92 22.19
CA ASN A 45 4.15 5.17 23.25
C ASN A 45 4.79 3.79 23.40
N GLU A 46 5.34 3.54 24.60
CA GLU A 46 6.10 2.33 24.99
C GLU A 46 5.29 1.01 24.93
N ARG A 47 4.01 1.04 24.53
CA ARG A 47 3.13 -0.12 24.47
C ARG A 47 2.73 -0.55 23.06
N VAL A 48 3.21 0.16 22.04
CA VAL A 48 2.75 0.02 20.66
C VAL A 48 3.30 -1.22 19.98
N LEU A 49 4.57 -1.53 20.19
CA LEU A 49 5.17 -2.76 19.70
C LEU A 49 4.98 -3.84 20.77
N ALA A 50 4.38 -4.97 20.39
CA ALA A 50 4.22 -6.13 21.24
C ALA A 50 4.85 -7.35 20.55
N ILE A 51 5.85 -7.94 21.19
CA ILE A 51 6.51 -9.17 20.74
C ILE A 51 6.09 -10.30 21.69
N THR A 52 5.69 -11.43 21.14
CA THR A 52 5.29 -12.62 21.89
C THR A 52 6.30 -13.74 21.59
N PRO A 53 7.37 -13.88 22.41
CA PRO A 53 8.44 -14.84 22.15
C PRO A 53 7.96 -16.29 22.02
N SER A 54 6.97 -16.69 22.84
CA SER A 54 6.41 -18.05 22.82
C SER A 54 5.77 -18.46 21.50
N LYS A 55 5.35 -17.48 20.69
CA LYS A 55 4.76 -17.71 19.37
C LYS A 55 5.66 -17.27 18.23
N ASN A 56 6.83 -16.71 18.54
CA ASN A 56 7.76 -16.11 17.58
C ASN A 56 7.11 -15.05 16.67
N VAL A 57 6.16 -14.27 17.20
CA VAL A 57 5.41 -13.23 16.46
C VAL A 57 5.47 -11.87 17.13
N PHE A 58 5.30 -10.82 16.33
CA PHE A 58 5.11 -9.44 16.80
C PHE A 58 3.83 -8.83 16.24
N PHE A 59 3.39 -7.75 16.88
CA PHE A 59 2.33 -6.89 16.42
C PHE A 59 2.64 -5.43 16.79
N CYS A 60 2.47 -4.53 15.83
CA CYS A 60 2.61 -3.10 15.99
C CYS A 60 1.22 -2.46 15.91
N HIS A 61 0.72 -1.97 17.04
CA HIS A 61 -0.62 -1.37 17.14
C HIS A 61 -0.76 -0.03 16.40
N ALA A 62 0.34 0.68 16.15
CA ALA A 62 0.30 1.97 15.43
C ALA A 62 0.27 1.80 13.92
N GLY A 63 0.91 0.74 13.40
CA GLY A 63 0.93 0.42 11.96
C GLY A 63 -0.12 -0.61 11.54
N ASP A 64 -0.90 -1.14 12.49
CA ASP A 64 -1.81 -2.29 12.31
C ASP A 64 -1.14 -3.44 11.54
N PHE A 65 0.10 -3.73 11.90
CA PHE A 65 0.96 -4.69 11.19
C PHE A 65 1.59 -5.67 12.16
N GLY A 66 1.61 -6.95 11.79
CA GLY A 66 2.22 -8.00 12.59
C GLY A 66 2.67 -9.17 11.74
N GLY A 67 3.51 -10.02 12.33
CA GLY A 67 4.09 -11.14 11.62
C GLY A 67 5.18 -11.84 12.42
N ASP A 68 6.11 -12.46 11.70
CA ASP A 68 7.25 -13.19 12.26
C ASP A 68 8.51 -12.31 12.41
N CYS A 69 9.63 -12.92 12.75
CA CYS A 69 10.92 -12.25 12.89
C CYS A 69 11.40 -11.53 11.61
N ILE A 70 11.08 -12.03 10.42
CA ILE A 70 11.44 -11.38 9.14
C ILE A 70 10.57 -10.16 8.93
N ALA A 71 9.26 -10.29 9.15
CA ALA A 71 8.32 -9.18 9.07
C ALA A 71 8.62 -8.08 10.10
N LEU A 72 9.20 -8.42 11.27
CA LEU A 72 9.64 -7.44 12.26
C LEU A 72 10.77 -6.57 11.71
N VAL A 73 11.81 -7.21 11.14
CA VAL A 73 12.94 -6.51 10.52
C VAL A 73 12.46 -5.68 9.34
N ALA A 74 11.61 -6.24 8.49
CA ALA A 74 11.01 -5.54 7.35
C ALA A 74 10.27 -4.27 7.80
N HIS A 75 9.46 -4.37 8.86
CA HIS A 75 8.69 -3.24 9.38
C HIS A 75 9.57 -2.16 10.04
N VAL A 76 10.62 -2.56 10.77
CA VAL A 76 11.49 -1.64 11.51
C VAL A 76 12.49 -0.92 10.60
N LEU A 77 13.07 -1.63 9.62
CA LEU A 77 14.07 -1.10 8.71
C LEU A 77 13.51 -0.63 7.36
N ASP A 78 12.20 -0.79 7.14
CA ASP A 78 11.54 -0.50 5.86
C ASP A 78 12.12 -1.32 4.69
N PHE A 79 12.40 -2.60 4.98
CA PHE A 79 13.02 -3.53 4.03
C PHE A 79 11.96 -4.38 3.33
N SER A 80 12.27 -4.79 2.09
CA SER A 80 11.51 -5.87 1.47
C SER A 80 11.70 -7.16 2.28
N MET A 81 10.72 -8.08 2.22
CA MET A 81 10.82 -9.37 2.93
C MET A 81 12.10 -10.15 2.59
N ARG A 82 12.60 -10.01 1.34
CA ARG A 82 13.83 -10.64 0.90
C ARG A 82 15.04 -10.01 1.57
N ASP A 83 15.12 -8.68 1.56
CA ASP A 83 16.27 -7.95 2.14
C ASP A 83 16.30 -8.12 3.66
N ALA A 84 15.13 -8.16 4.32
CA ALA A 84 15.00 -8.47 5.73
C ALA A 84 15.49 -9.89 6.06
N ALA A 85 15.17 -10.88 5.21
CA ALA A 85 15.64 -12.24 5.37
C ALA A 85 17.16 -12.34 5.16
N GLU A 86 17.71 -11.62 4.17
CA GLU A 86 19.15 -11.55 3.93
C GLU A 86 19.87 -10.90 5.11
N TRP A 87 19.34 -9.79 5.63
CA TRP A 87 19.86 -9.11 6.81
C TRP A 87 19.89 -10.02 8.05
N LEU A 88 18.89 -10.88 8.23
CA LEU A 88 18.86 -11.85 9.32
C LEU A 88 19.90 -12.97 9.16
N THR A 89 20.26 -13.32 7.93
CA THR A 89 21.28 -14.33 7.64
C THR A 89 22.71 -13.83 7.74
N GLU A 90 22.94 -12.51 7.68
CA GLU A 90 24.28 -11.94 7.74
C GLU A 90 24.64 -11.46 9.16
N PRO A 91 25.63 -12.09 9.83
CA PRO A 91 25.91 -11.85 11.25
C PRO A 91 26.55 -10.49 11.56
N ASP A 92 27.13 -9.80 10.58
CA ASP A 92 27.93 -8.57 10.79
C ASP A 92 27.24 -7.27 10.32
N MET A 93 26.01 -7.33 9.82
CA MET A 93 25.32 -6.14 9.33
C MET A 93 24.72 -5.34 10.50
N LYS A 94 25.41 -4.27 10.91
CA LYS A 94 24.89 -3.31 11.90
C LYS A 94 23.62 -2.63 11.34
N PRO A 95 22.62 -2.33 12.18
CA PRO A 95 21.45 -1.58 11.75
C PRO A 95 21.87 -0.13 11.45
N GLU A 96 22.24 0.15 10.21
CA GLU A 96 22.34 1.51 9.73
C GLU A 96 20.92 1.97 9.44
N VAL A 97 20.34 2.70 10.41
CA VAL A 97 19.00 3.28 10.31
C VAL A 97 19.00 4.25 9.13
N GLN A 98 18.54 3.79 7.97
CA GLN A 98 18.29 4.66 6.84
C GLN A 98 17.18 5.61 7.25
N LYS A 99 17.43 6.93 7.17
CA LYS A 99 16.39 7.96 7.33
C LYS A 99 15.20 7.60 6.45
N PRO A 100 13.95 7.84 6.91
CA PRO A 100 12.74 7.37 6.24
C PRO A 100 12.76 7.84 4.79
N LYS A 101 13.06 6.91 3.89
CA LYS A 101 12.84 7.09 2.48
C LYS A 101 11.36 6.83 2.33
N GLN A 102 10.58 7.89 2.23
CA GLN A 102 9.18 7.82 1.84
C GLN A 102 9.06 6.75 0.76
N GLU A 103 8.27 5.70 1.03
CA GLU A 103 8.02 4.60 0.11
C GLU A 103 7.32 5.14 -1.15
N ALA A 104 8.10 5.72 -2.05
CA ALA A 104 7.89 5.55 -3.46
C ALA A 104 8.12 4.07 -3.73
N LYS A 105 7.04 3.28 -3.62
CA LYS A 105 7.00 1.88 -4.06
C LYS A 105 7.50 1.82 -5.50
N THR A 106 8.78 1.56 -5.66
CA THR A 106 9.38 1.16 -6.93
C THR A 106 9.14 -0.34 -7.01
N GLU A 107 7.88 -0.71 -7.22
CA GLU A 107 7.56 -2.01 -7.80
C GLU A 107 8.23 -2.04 -9.17
N LYS A 108 8.97 -3.12 -9.42
CA LYS A 108 9.61 -3.44 -10.70
C LYS A 108 8.72 -2.96 -11.84
N ALA A 109 9.30 -2.20 -12.77
CA ALA A 109 8.63 -1.72 -13.97
C ALA A 109 8.17 -2.90 -14.85
N VAL A 110 7.05 -3.53 -14.47
CA VAL A 110 6.04 -3.86 -15.46
C VAL A 110 5.49 -2.50 -15.83
N GLN A 111 5.91 -2.02 -17.00
CA GLN A 111 5.53 -0.75 -17.57
C GLN A 111 4.00 -0.74 -17.67
N PHE A 112 3.33 -0.23 -16.63
CA PHE A 112 1.89 -0.07 -16.59
C PHE A 112 1.56 1.01 -17.59
N ASP A 113 1.05 0.58 -18.75
CA ASP A 113 0.63 1.47 -19.83
C ASP A 113 -0.81 1.92 -19.53
N PRO A 114 -1.00 3.18 -19.08
CA PRO A 114 -2.29 3.64 -18.61
C PRO A 114 -3.31 3.75 -19.75
N GLU A 115 -2.86 4.03 -20.98
CA GLU A 115 -3.74 4.14 -22.14
C GLU A 115 -4.27 2.76 -22.54
N LYS A 116 -3.40 1.74 -22.56
CA LYS A 116 -3.84 0.35 -22.79
C LYS A 116 -4.77 -0.16 -21.69
N PHE A 117 -4.58 0.31 -20.45
CA PHE A 117 -5.49 -0.03 -19.37
C PHE A 117 -6.86 0.63 -19.57
N ALA A 118 -6.92 1.93 -19.88
CA ALA A 118 -8.16 2.63 -20.19
C ALA A 118 -8.93 1.96 -21.34
N ALA A 119 -8.24 1.56 -22.41
CA ALA A 119 -8.84 0.92 -23.57
C ALA A 119 -9.50 -0.44 -23.28
N ARG A 120 -9.18 -1.08 -22.15
CA ARG A 120 -9.77 -2.36 -21.73
C ARG A 120 -10.99 -2.19 -20.82
N LEU A 121 -11.29 -0.97 -20.39
CA LEU A 121 -12.42 -0.70 -19.52
C LEU A 121 -13.71 -0.69 -20.35
N VAL A 122 -14.75 -1.31 -19.79
CA VAL A 122 -16.06 -1.45 -20.43
C VAL A 122 -17.10 -0.78 -19.56
N TYR A 123 -18.09 -0.14 -20.18
CA TYR A 123 -19.21 0.43 -19.45
C TYR A 123 -20.16 -0.68 -18.95
N VAL A 124 -20.65 -0.54 -17.72
CA VAL A 124 -21.63 -1.44 -17.10
C VAL A 124 -22.72 -0.63 -16.41
N GLU A 125 -23.92 -1.20 -16.24
CA GLU A 125 -25.06 -0.50 -15.62
C GLU A 125 -24.79 -0.07 -14.18
N GLU A 126 -23.93 -0.79 -13.44
CA GLU A 126 -23.47 -0.42 -12.09
C GLU A 126 -22.77 0.94 -12.04
N MET A 127 -22.31 1.47 -13.17
CA MET A 127 -21.72 2.81 -13.23
C MET A 127 -22.78 3.92 -13.22
N GLN A 128 -24.00 3.63 -13.65
CA GLN A 128 -25.09 4.60 -13.61
C GLN A 128 -25.47 4.96 -12.17
N THR A 129 -25.36 4.01 -11.24
CA THR A 129 -25.62 4.26 -9.82
C THR A 129 -24.60 5.23 -9.21
N LEU A 130 -23.39 5.31 -9.79
CA LEU A 130 -22.37 6.31 -9.46
C LEU A 130 -22.57 7.65 -10.18
N GLY A 131 -23.66 7.83 -10.93
CA GLY A 131 -23.90 9.04 -11.72
C GLY A 131 -23.01 9.18 -12.95
N ILE A 132 -22.39 8.08 -13.40
CA ILE A 132 -21.52 8.06 -14.57
C ILE A 132 -22.33 7.56 -15.76
N SER A 133 -22.63 8.45 -16.71
CA SER A 133 -23.25 8.07 -17.98
C SER A 133 -22.25 7.37 -18.91
N GLU A 134 -22.74 6.71 -19.96
CA GLU A 134 -21.85 6.08 -20.95
C GLU A 134 -20.93 7.11 -21.63
N ASP A 135 -21.45 8.30 -21.90
CA ASP A 135 -20.69 9.40 -22.49
C ASP A 135 -19.62 9.94 -21.53
N ASP A 136 -19.96 10.09 -20.24
CA ASP A 136 -18.99 10.50 -19.21
C ASP A 136 -17.91 9.44 -19.01
N ALA A 137 -18.29 8.16 -19.02
CA ALA A 137 -17.35 7.05 -18.90
C ALA A 137 -16.31 7.07 -20.02
N LYS A 138 -16.75 7.29 -21.27
CA LYS A 138 -15.86 7.42 -22.43
C LYS A 138 -14.98 8.67 -22.33
N LEU A 139 -15.54 9.82 -21.98
CA LEU A 139 -14.79 11.07 -21.92
C LEU A 139 -13.72 11.04 -20.82
N LEU A 140 -14.09 10.55 -19.64
CA LEU A 140 -13.21 10.53 -18.47
C LEU A 140 -12.28 9.31 -18.47
N GLY A 141 -12.58 8.28 -19.24
CA GLY A 141 -11.84 7.01 -19.26
C GLY A 141 -12.16 6.13 -18.06
N HIS A 142 -13.38 6.23 -17.52
CA HIS A 142 -13.87 5.39 -16.42
C HIS A 142 -14.46 4.11 -16.99
N GLY A 143 -14.37 3.01 -16.24
CA GLY A 143 -15.07 1.80 -16.63
C GLY A 143 -14.78 0.59 -15.77
N TYR A 144 -15.47 -0.49 -16.08
CA TYR A 144 -15.34 -1.78 -15.43
C TYR A 144 -14.29 -2.63 -16.11
N HIS A 145 -13.43 -3.26 -15.30
CA HIS A 145 -12.43 -4.19 -15.80
C HIS A 145 -12.91 -5.64 -15.63
N PRO A 146 -13.19 -6.39 -16.72
CA PRO A 146 -13.81 -7.72 -16.63
C PRO A 146 -12.96 -8.76 -15.88
N GLN A 147 -11.64 -8.76 -16.09
CA GLN A 147 -10.75 -9.72 -15.40
C GLN A 147 -10.55 -9.41 -13.91
N ARG A 148 -10.59 -8.12 -13.53
CA ARG A 148 -10.34 -7.66 -12.15
C ARG A 148 -11.64 -7.47 -11.35
N LYS A 149 -12.77 -7.58 -12.04
CA LYS A 149 -14.14 -7.50 -11.51
C LYS A 149 -14.38 -6.28 -10.63
N ALA A 150 -14.01 -5.11 -11.13
CA ALA A 150 -14.16 -3.85 -10.40
C ALA A 150 -14.26 -2.65 -11.35
N ILE A 151 -14.92 -1.61 -10.86
CA ILE A 151 -14.97 -0.30 -11.52
C ILE A 151 -13.68 0.46 -11.22
N TYR A 152 -13.13 1.09 -12.25
CA TYR A 152 -11.96 1.93 -12.19
C TYR A 152 -12.30 3.35 -12.64
N LEU A 153 -11.98 4.30 -11.77
CA LEU A 153 -12.11 5.73 -12.05
C LEU A 153 -10.72 6.25 -12.45
N CYS A 154 -10.62 6.80 -13.65
CA CYS A 154 -9.40 7.38 -14.18
C CYS A 154 -9.14 8.74 -13.52
N SER A 155 -7.98 8.90 -12.90
CA SER A 155 -7.47 10.19 -12.46
C SER A 155 -6.59 10.78 -13.56
N ARG A 156 -6.76 12.06 -13.87
CA ARG A 156 -5.99 12.77 -14.89
C ARG A 156 -5.24 13.94 -14.29
N ASN A 157 -4.07 14.21 -14.86
CA ASN A 157 -3.28 15.40 -14.58
C ASN A 157 -3.89 16.64 -15.25
N PRO A 158 -3.48 17.86 -14.86
CA PRO A 158 -3.95 19.10 -15.49
C PRO A 158 -3.67 19.19 -17.00
N ASP A 159 -2.65 18.49 -17.49
CA ASP A 159 -2.29 18.40 -18.92
C ASP A 159 -3.17 17.40 -19.70
N GLY A 160 -4.11 16.73 -19.03
CA GLY A 160 -4.99 15.71 -19.61
C GLY A 160 -4.39 14.31 -19.67
N SER A 161 -3.11 14.12 -19.31
CA SER A 161 -2.50 12.79 -19.22
C SER A 161 -3.11 11.95 -18.09
N ILE A 162 -3.10 10.63 -18.24
CA ILE A 162 -3.63 9.72 -17.22
C ILE A 162 -2.63 9.64 -16.06
N ALA A 163 -3.03 10.12 -14.88
CA ALA A 163 -2.26 10.01 -13.65
C ALA A 163 -2.35 8.60 -13.04
N GLY A 164 -3.49 7.93 -13.21
CA GLY A 164 -3.69 6.57 -12.71
C GLY A 164 -5.16 6.21 -12.61
N PHE A 165 -5.43 5.11 -11.90
CA PHE A 165 -6.79 4.61 -11.72
C PHE A 165 -7.08 4.28 -10.26
N ILE A 166 -8.27 4.67 -9.80
CA ILE A 166 -8.79 4.38 -8.47
C ILE A 166 -9.75 3.20 -8.61
N LYS A 167 -9.47 2.11 -7.89
CA LYS A 167 -10.34 0.93 -7.85
C LYS A 167 -11.48 1.15 -6.86
N VAL A 168 -12.72 1.12 -7.34
CA VAL A 168 -13.92 1.08 -6.51
C VAL A 168 -14.17 -0.36 -6.05
N ARG A 169 -14.18 -0.58 -4.73
CA ARG A 169 -14.46 -1.91 -4.13
C ARG A 169 -15.93 -2.11 -3.81
N ASP A 170 -16.59 -1.04 -3.38
CA ASP A 170 -18.02 -1.03 -3.05
C ASP A 170 -18.62 0.25 -3.63
N VAL A 171 -19.56 0.08 -4.55
CA VAL A 171 -20.26 1.18 -5.23
C VAL A 171 -21.20 1.92 -4.29
N ASN A 172 -21.74 1.26 -3.27
CA ASN A 172 -22.69 1.88 -2.33
C ASN A 172 -21.99 2.68 -1.24
N ALA A 173 -20.69 2.46 -1.05
CA ALA A 173 -19.86 3.19 -0.09
C ALA A 173 -19.31 4.52 -0.66
N ILE A 174 -19.65 4.86 -1.91
CA ILE A 174 -19.16 6.07 -2.58
C ILE A 174 -20.31 7.06 -2.73
N GLU A 175 -20.13 8.24 -2.13
CA GLU A 175 -20.98 9.40 -2.36
C GLU A 175 -20.50 10.12 -3.62
N ALA A 176 -21.06 9.73 -4.76
CA ALA A 176 -20.76 10.36 -6.05
C ALA A 176 -21.77 11.48 -6.38
N PRO A 177 -21.35 12.53 -7.11
CA PRO A 177 -22.29 13.54 -7.60
C PRO A 177 -23.27 12.90 -8.60
N PRO A 178 -24.49 13.47 -8.76
CA PRO A 178 -25.48 12.95 -9.69
C PRO A 178 -25.02 13.00 -11.16
N ARG A 179 -24.08 13.89 -11.49
CA ARG A 179 -23.33 13.93 -12.75
C ARG A 179 -21.90 14.38 -12.49
N TRP A 180 -20.97 13.75 -13.19
CA TRP A 180 -19.54 14.04 -13.08
C TRP A 180 -19.12 15.22 -13.94
N ILE A 181 -19.82 15.41 -15.08
CA ILE A 181 -19.63 16.56 -15.96
C ILE A 181 -20.84 17.47 -15.81
N LEU A 182 -20.61 18.66 -15.26
CA LEU A 182 -21.63 19.71 -15.23
C LEU A 182 -21.82 20.24 -16.66
N PRO A 183 -23.07 20.47 -17.11
CA PRO A 183 -23.30 21.16 -18.37
C PRO A 183 -22.60 22.52 -18.31
N SER A 184 -21.82 22.81 -19.35
CA SER A 184 -21.09 24.05 -19.53
C SER A 184 -21.97 25.26 -19.16
N ASN A 185 -21.52 26.03 -18.18
CA ASN A 185 -22.05 27.33 -17.78
C ASN A 185 -21.72 28.45 -18.80
N VAL A 186 -21.32 28.08 -20.02
CA VAL A 186 -21.17 29.01 -21.14
C VAL A 186 -22.54 29.34 -21.69
N VAL A 187 -23.09 30.48 -21.29
CA VAL A 187 -24.24 31.09 -21.96
C VAL A 187 -23.77 31.56 -23.34
N PRO A 188 -24.36 31.09 -24.46
CA PRO A 188 -24.03 31.60 -25.78
C PRO A 188 -24.32 33.10 -25.79
N LEU A 189 -23.31 33.92 -26.08
CA LEU A 189 -23.48 35.36 -26.19
C LEU A 189 -24.35 35.64 -27.42
N VAL A 190 -25.62 35.98 -27.22
CA VAL A 190 -26.53 36.34 -28.31
C VAL A 190 -25.98 37.62 -28.95
N ARG A 191 -25.45 37.51 -30.17
CA ARG A 191 -25.07 38.69 -30.96
C ARG A 191 -26.36 39.45 -31.28
N ARG A 192 -26.51 40.65 -30.71
CA ARG A 192 -27.57 41.58 -31.12
C ARG A 192 -27.31 41.98 -32.58
N ALA A 193 -28.30 41.76 -33.43
CA ALA A 193 -28.34 42.25 -34.81
C ALA A 193 -28.41 43.78 -34.84
#